data_AF-A0A659UCR7-F1
#
_entry.id   AF-A0A659UCR7-F1
#
_cell.length_a   1.000
_cell.length_b   1.000
_cell.length_c   1.000
_cell.angle_alpha   90.00
_cell.angle_beta   90.00
_cell.angle_gamma   90.00
#
_symmetry.space_group_name_H-M   'P 1'
#
loop_
_entity.id
_entity.type
_entity.pdbx_description
1 polymer ?
#
loop_
_entity_poly.entity_id
_entity_poly.type
_entity_poly.pdbx_seq_one_letter_code
_entity_poly.pdbx_strand_id
1 'polypeptide(L)'
;LLKERIIFITGPVEDGMATLVCAQLLFLEAENPKKEINLYINSPGGVVTSGMAIYDTMQFIKPAVSTLCIGQAASMGSLLLTAGHKDMRFATPNARIMVHQPSG
;
A
#
# COMPACT_ATOMS: atom_id res chain seq x y z
N LEU A 1 -8.87 3.08 13.19
CA LEU A 1 -8.25 3.70 12.00
C LEU A 1 -8.96 3.32 10.71
N LEU A 2 -9.38 2.07 10.51
CA LEU A 2 -10.11 1.68 9.29
C LEU A 2 -11.41 2.50 9.06
N LYS A 3 -12.16 2.86 10.12
CA LYS A 3 -13.30 3.81 10.01
C LYS A 3 -12.91 5.17 9.42
N GLU A 4 -11.69 5.61 9.67
CA GLU A 4 -11.09 6.84 9.08
C GLU A 4 -10.47 6.57 7.69
N ARG A 5 -10.64 5.36 7.14
CA ARG A 5 -10.13 4.90 5.84
C ARG A 5 -8.60 4.89 5.77
N ILE A 6 -7.96 4.55 6.89
CA ILE A 6 -6.51 4.40 7.00
C ILE A 6 -6.15 2.92 7.15
N ILE A 7 -5.28 2.43 6.28
CA ILE A 7 -4.72 1.07 6.25
C ILE A 7 -3.21 1.16 6.46
N PHE A 8 -2.64 0.28 7.28
CA PHE A 8 -1.20 0.18 7.50
C PHE A 8 -0.63 -1.05 6.78
N ILE A 9 0.47 -0.85 6.06
CA ILE A 9 1.35 -1.89 5.54
C ILE A 9 2.65 -1.77 6.32
N THR A 10 2.80 -2.60 7.35
CA THR A 10 3.95 -2.53 8.26
C THR A 10 4.61 -3.89 8.38
N GLY A 11 5.94 -3.93 8.24
CA GLY A 11 6.69 -5.18 8.22
C GLY A 11 6.72 -5.86 6.85
N PRO A 12 7.17 -7.13 6.79
CA PRO A 12 7.32 -7.86 5.54
C PRO A 12 6.00 -8.03 4.78
N VAL A 13 6.07 -7.95 3.45
CA VAL A 13 4.95 -8.30 2.56
C VAL A 13 4.81 -9.81 2.42
N GLU A 14 3.71 -10.35 2.91
CA GLU A 14 3.38 -11.78 2.86
C GLU A 14 1.87 -12.00 2.66
N ASP A 15 1.47 -13.24 2.39
CA ASP A 15 0.13 -13.59 1.92
C ASP A 15 -0.98 -13.22 2.92
N GLY A 16 -0.74 -13.39 4.22
CA GLY A 16 -1.69 -13.03 5.28
C GLY A 16 -1.99 -11.53 5.29
N MET A 17 -0.95 -10.70 5.37
CA MET A 17 -1.06 -9.25 5.32
C MET A 17 -1.68 -8.79 4.00
N ALA A 18 -1.25 -9.32 2.86
CA ALA A 18 -1.82 -8.97 1.57
C ALA A 18 -3.33 -9.26 1.51
N THR A 19 -3.74 -10.44 1.98
CA THR A 19 -5.16 -10.81 2.07
C THR A 19 -5.95 -9.81 2.92
N LEU A 20 -5.43 -9.43 4.09
CA LEU A 20 -6.08 -8.46 4.97
C LEU A 20 -6.15 -7.05 4.34
N VAL A 21 -5.09 -6.59 3.70
CA VAL A 21 -5.05 -5.28 3.03
C VAL A 21 -6.03 -5.24 1.87
N CYS A 22 -6.07 -6.28 1.02
CA CYS A 22 -7.03 -6.35 -0.08
C CYS A 22 -8.48 -6.38 0.42
N ALA A 23 -8.77 -7.15 1.47
CA ALA A 23 -10.09 -7.17 2.08
C ALA A 23 -10.51 -5.79 2.63
N GLN A 24 -9.58 -5.08 3.27
CA GLN A 24 -9.82 -3.72 3.78
C GLN A 24 -10.06 -2.72 2.64
N LEU A 25 -9.31 -2.80 1.55
CA LEU A 25 -9.49 -1.96 0.36
C LEU A 25 -10.89 -2.16 -0.25
N LEU A 26 -11.28 -3.41 -0.48
CA LEU A 26 -12.60 -3.76 -1.03
C LEU A 26 -13.74 -3.37 -0.09
N PHE A 27 -13.56 -3.54 1.23
CA PHE A 27 -14.52 -3.08 2.23
C PHE A 27 -14.72 -1.56 2.14
N LEU A 28 -13.64 -0.80 2.09
CA LEU A 28 -13.70 0.67 2.01
C LEU A 28 -14.27 1.16 0.68
N GLU A 29 -14.02 0.45 -0.43
CA GLU A 29 -14.70 0.71 -1.70
C GLU A 29 -16.21 0.52 -1.57
N ALA A 30 -16.66 -0.61 -1.01
CA ALA A 30 -18.08 -0.90 -0.85
C ALA A 30 -18.78 0.10 0.07
N GLU A 31 -18.13 0.56 1.14
CA GLU A 31 -18.69 1.56 2.06
C GLU A 31 -18.86 2.94 1.40
N ASN A 32 -17.85 3.40 0.67
CA ASN A 32 -17.94 4.68 -0.05
C ASN A 32 -16.92 4.74 -1.20
N PRO A 33 -17.35 4.50 -2.46
CA PRO A 33 -16.45 4.46 -3.60
C PRO A 33 -15.93 5.84 -4.04
N LYS A 34 -16.46 6.94 -3.47
CA LYS A 34 -16.06 8.31 -3.80
C LYS A 34 -15.04 8.89 -2.81
N LYS A 35 -14.89 8.28 -1.63
CA LYS A 35 -14.03 8.79 -0.57
C LYS A 35 -12.67 8.12 -0.62
N GLU A 36 -11.62 8.92 -0.58
CA GLU A 36 -10.22 8.47 -0.64
C GLU A 36 -9.86 7.46 0.46
N ILE A 37 -8.83 6.67 0.19
CA ILE A 37 -8.25 5.70 1.14
C ILE A 37 -6.78 6.07 1.35
N ASN A 38 -6.31 5.98 2.59
CA ASN A 38 -4.93 6.29 2.95
C ASN A 38 -4.17 5.01 3.31
N LEU A 39 -3.09 4.71 2.58
CA LEU A 39 -2.17 3.61 2.83
C LEU A 39 -0.89 4.12 3.46
N TYR A 40 -0.62 3.74 4.71
CA TYR A 40 0.60 4.11 5.43
C TYR A 40 1.59 2.95 5.38
N ILE A 41 2.77 3.20 4.83
CA ILE A 41 3.73 2.16 4.44
C ILE A 41 5.01 2.30 5.25
N ASN A 42 5.36 1.22 5.97
CA ASN A 42 6.63 1.02 6.63
C ASN A 42 7.08 -0.43 6.43
N SER A 43 7.62 -0.74 5.26
CA SER A 43 7.89 -2.12 4.84
C SER A 43 9.27 -2.28 4.21
N PRO A 44 10.03 -3.33 4.60
CA PRO A 44 11.24 -3.74 3.90
C PRO A 44 10.95 -4.44 2.56
N GLY A 45 9.67 -4.62 2.18
CA GLY A 45 9.24 -5.42 1.04
C GLY A 45 8.91 -6.85 1.44
N GLY A 46 8.90 -7.76 0.47
CA GLY A 46 8.55 -9.16 0.70
C GLY A 46 8.17 -9.90 -0.57
N VAL A 47 7.22 -10.83 -0.45
CA VAL A 47 6.77 -11.71 -1.53
C VAL A 47 6.16 -10.89 -2.67
N VAL A 48 6.70 -11.08 -3.87
CA VAL A 48 6.30 -10.31 -5.06
C VAL A 48 4.83 -10.50 -5.38
N THR A 49 4.34 -11.75 -5.38
CA THR A 49 2.95 -12.06 -5.72
C THR A 49 1.96 -11.47 -4.71
N SER A 50 2.27 -11.50 -3.41
CA SER A 50 1.43 -10.90 -2.37
C SER A 50 1.38 -9.38 -2.51
N GLY A 51 2.52 -8.74 -2.81
CA GLY A 51 2.54 -7.30 -3.10
C GLY A 51 1.80 -6.94 -4.39
N MET A 52 1.86 -7.79 -5.43
CA MET A 52 1.08 -7.59 -6.66
C MET A 52 -0.43 -7.71 -6.43
N ALA A 53 -0.88 -8.59 -5.54
CA ALA A 53 -2.29 -8.67 -5.17
C ALA A 53 -2.79 -7.35 -4.55
N ILE A 54 -1.98 -6.72 -3.69
CA ILE A 54 -2.30 -5.40 -3.13
C ILE A 54 -2.31 -4.34 -4.24
N TYR A 55 -1.27 -4.34 -5.09
CA TYR A 55 -1.14 -3.40 -6.20
C TYR A 55 -2.38 -3.45 -7.13
N ASP A 56 -2.75 -4.64 -7.60
CA ASP A 56 -3.88 -4.82 -8.52
C ASP A 56 -5.19 -4.41 -7.85
N THR A 57 -5.35 -4.70 -6.56
CA THR A 57 -6.52 -4.23 -5.79
C THR A 57 -6.56 -2.71 -5.72
N MET A 58 -5.44 -2.04 -5.48
CA MET A 58 -5.37 -0.57 -5.50
C MET A 58 -5.77 0.02 -6.86
N GLN A 59 -5.42 -0.64 -7.98
CA GLN A 59 -5.79 -0.19 -9.32
C GLN A 59 -7.24 -0.53 -9.70
N PHE A 60 -7.79 -1.60 -9.12
CA PHE A 60 -9.13 -2.08 -9.41
C PHE A 60 -10.22 -1.22 -8.76
N ILE A 61 -10.02 -0.82 -7.50
CA ILE A 61 -11.03 -0.08 -6.75
C ILE A 61 -11.22 1.34 -7.26
N LYS A 62 -12.43 1.88 -7.12
CA LYS A 62 -12.75 3.26 -7.54
C LYS A 62 -12.12 4.38 -6.69
N PRO A 63 -12.04 4.27 -5.35
CA PRO A 63 -11.43 5.32 -4.53
C PRO A 63 -9.99 5.62 -4.92
N ALA A 64 -9.63 6.90 -4.97
CA ALA A 64 -8.22 7.26 -5.05
C ALA A 64 -7.48 6.80 -3.78
N VAL A 65 -6.36 6.10 -3.97
CA VAL A 65 -5.52 5.61 -2.87
C VAL A 65 -4.33 6.55 -2.67
N SER A 66 -4.34 7.29 -1.58
CA SER A 66 -3.19 8.05 -1.08
C SER A 66 -2.18 7.12 -0.43
N THR A 67 -0.89 7.39 -0.60
CA THR A 67 0.19 6.60 0.03
C THR A 67 1.12 7.50 0.81
N LEU A 68 1.55 7.04 1.99
CA LEU A 68 2.49 7.74 2.85
C LEU A 68 3.56 6.78 3.35
N CYS A 69 4.81 7.00 2.95
CA CYS A 69 5.95 6.29 3.52
C CYS A 69 6.33 6.87 4.88
N ILE A 70 6.37 6.02 5.91
CA ILE A 70 6.83 6.36 7.26
C ILE A 70 7.96 5.39 7.63
N GLY A 71 9.21 5.86 7.64
CA GLY A 71 10.37 5.01 7.94
C GLY A 71 10.99 4.42 6.68
N GLN A 72 10.43 3.34 6.12
CA GLN A 72 10.95 2.76 4.89
C GLN A 72 9.88 2.22 3.94
N ALA A 73 10.20 2.28 2.64
CA ALA A 73 9.49 1.59 1.59
C ALA A 73 10.53 0.98 0.65
N ALA A 74 10.86 -0.29 0.88
CA ALA A 74 11.86 -1.03 0.10
C ALA A 74 11.19 -2.13 -0.73
N SER A 75 11.74 -2.43 -1.92
CA SER A 75 11.29 -3.54 -2.77
C SER A 75 9.76 -3.45 -3.04
N MET A 76 8.96 -4.47 -2.73
CA MET A 76 7.49 -4.38 -2.85
C MET A 76 6.87 -3.23 -2.06
N GLY A 77 7.45 -2.81 -0.93
CA GLY A 77 7.01 -1.60 -0.22
C GLY A 77 7.20 -0.34 -1.05
N SER A 78 8.31 -0.23 -1.80
CA SER A 78 8.56 0.89 -2.72
C SER A 78 7.60 0.88 -3.91
N LEU A 79 7.28 -0.30 -4.44
CA LEU A 79 6.32 -0.45 -5.53
C LEU A 79 4.93 0.04 -5.09
N LEU A 80 4.46 -0.44 -3.94
CA LEU A 80 3.16 -0.05 -3.38
C LEU A 80 3.09 1.44 -3.04
N LEU A 81 4.20 2.04 -2.56
CA LEU A 81 4.28 3.49 -2.39
C LEU A 81 4.07 4.22 -3.72
N THR A 82 4.71 3.78 -4.79
CA THR A 82 4.59 4.44 -6.09
C THR A 82 3.25 4.20 -6.79
N ALA A 83 2.50 3.18 -6.36
CA ALA A 83 1.19 2.77 -6.89
C ALA A 83 0.01 3.62 -6.40
N GLY A 84 0.23 4.50 -5.41
CA GLY A 84 -0.77 5.48 -5.01
C GLY A 84 -1.16 6.42 -6.15
N HIS A 85 -2.34 7.03 -6.03
CA HIS A 85 -2.86 7.96 -7.02
C HIS A 85 -1.86 9.09 -7.30
N LYS A 86 -1.81 9.57 -8.56
CA LYS A 86 -0.94 10.68 -8.95
C LYS A 86 -1.16 11.87 -8.01
N ASP A 87 -0.06 12.51 -7.63
CA ASP A 87 0.01 13.65 -6.70
C ASP A 87 -0.45 13.36 -5.25
N MET A 88 -0.71 12.09 -4.91
CA MET A 88 -1.09 11.62 -3.57
C MET A 88 -0.10 10.58 -3.02
N ARG A 89 1.19 10.79 -3.30
CA ARG A 89 2.29 9.89 -2.89
C ARG A 89 3.29 10.69 -2.08
N PHE A 90 3.33 10.40 -0.79
CA PHE A 90 4.05 11.20 0.19
C PHE A 90 5.09 10.36 0.92
N ALA A 91 6.10 11.03 1.47
CA ALA A 91 7.08 10.41 2.34
C ALA A 91 7.41 11.38 3.47
N THR A 92 7.61 10.85 4.68
CA THR A 92 8.13 11.67 5.79
C THR A 92 9.59 12.07 5.51
N PRO A 93 10.11 13.18 6.10
CA PRO A 93 11.41 13.75 5.72
C PRO A 93 12.62 12.81 5.84
N ASN A 94 12.54 11.81 6.71
CA ASN A 94 13.63 10.84 6.96
C ASN A 94 13.32 9.44 6.39
N ALA A 95 12.24 9.30 5.62
CA ALA A 95 11.89 8.04 5.01
C ALA A 95 12.93 7.61 3.98
N ARG A 96 13.14 6.29 3.86
CA ARG A 96 14.04 5.70 2.86
C ARG A 96 13.24 4.91 1.84
N ILE A 97 13.43 5.23 0.57
CA ILE A 97 12.86 4.48 -0.55
C ILE A 97 14.00 3.71 -1.22
N MET A 98 13.83 2.40 -1.39
CA MET A 98 14.83 1.54 -2.01
C MET A 98 14.18 0.64 -3.05
N VAL A 99 14.67 0.72 -4.28
CA VAL A 99 14.30 -0.15 -5.39
C VAL A 99 15.46 -1.08 -5.70
N HIS A 100 15.16 -2.34 -5.99
CA HIS A 100 16.13 -3.32 -6.49
C HIS A 100 15.42 -4.35 -7.35
N GLN A 101 16.18 -5.08 -8.17
CA GLN A 101 15.64 -6.19 -8.96
C GLN A 101 15.19 -7.34 -8.05
N PRO A 102 14.14 -8.10 -8.41
CA PRO A 102 13.72 -9.28 -7.64
C PRO A 102 14.86 -10.28 -7.44
N SER A 103 14.83 -10.97 -6.31
CA SER A 103 15.72 -12.08 -5.99
C SER A 103 14.85 -13.31 -5.72
N GLY A 104 15.35 -14.50 -6.10
CA GLY A 104 14.66 -15.78 -5.94
C GLY A 104 15.64 -16.88 -5.57
#